data_AF-A0A1H7K8P3-F1
#
_entry.id   AF-A0A1H7K8P3-F1
#
_cell.length_a   1.000
_cell.length_b   1.000
_cell.length_c   1.000
_cell.angle_alpha   90.00
_cell.angle_beta   90.00
_cell.angle_gamma   90.00
#
_symmetry.space_group_name_H-M   'P 1'
#
loop_
_entity.id
_entity.type
_entity.pdbx_description
1 polymer ?
#
loop_
_entity_poly.entity_id
_entity_poly.type
_entity_poly.pdbx_seq_one_letter_code
_entity_poly.pdbx_strand_id
1 'polypeptide(L)'
;MEPTGPEEQKDPFKSEIVLYFIKITRTLFLGFFWMMINVFLGLFLGFAVPDQSTPGRMIFFYAFATITLGAYLYMVWKWWRRKIDI
;
A
#
# COMPACT_ATOMS: atom_id res chain seq x y z
N MET A 1 -35.94 -21.06 -33.64
CA MET A 1 -34.82 -21.42 -32.75
C MET A 1 -33.97 -20.17 -32.66
N GLU A 2 -33.74 -19.46 -31.57
CA GLU A 2 -34.08 -19.45 -30.14
C GLU A 2 -33.96 -17.96 -29.74
N PRO A 3 -34.62 -17.49 -28.67
CA PRO A 3 -34.53 -16.10 -28.24
C PRO A 3 -33.17 -15.80 -27.60
N THR A 4 -32.55 -14.71 -28.07
CA THR A 4 -31.69 -13.77 -27.34
C THR A 4 -30.95 -14.35 -26.13
N GLY A 5 -29.68 -14.71 -26.33
CA GLY A 5 -28.76 -14.88 -25.21
C GLY A 5 -28.79 -13.63 -24.32
N PRO A 6 -28.76 -13.76 -22.98
CA PRO A 6 -28.73 -12.60 -22.11
C PRO A 6 -27.49 -11.80 -22.47
N GLU A 7 -27.69 -10.64 -23.09
CA GLU A 7 -26.71 -9.58 -23.00
C GLU A 7 -26.58 -9.33 -21.50
N GLU A 8 -25.55 -9.93 -20.89
CA GLU A 8 -25.05 -9.56 -19.58
C GLU A 8 -24.75 -8.07 -19.67
N GLN A 9 -25.78 -7.28 -19.37
CA GLN A 9 -25.69 -5.87 -19.10
C GLN A 9 -24.70 -5.78 -17.94
N LYS A 10 -23.43 -5.58 -18.29
CA LYS A 10 -22.34 -5.31 -17.36
C LYS A 10 -22.77 -4.06 -16.60
N ASP A 11 -23.40 -4.27 -15.44
CA ASP A 11 -23.84 -3.19 -14.56
C ASP A 11 -22.67 -2.20 -14.40
N PRO A 12 -22.78 -0.96 -14.92
CA PRO A 12 -21.71 0.03 -14.79
C PRO A 12 -21.38 0.26 -13.31
N PHE A 13 -22.37 0.12 -12.43
CA PHE A 13 -22.22 0.13 -10.98
C PHE A 13 -21.27 -0.95 -10.44
N LYS A 14 -21.30 -2.19 -10.95
CA LYS A 14 -20.34 -3.23 -10.55
C LYS A 14 -18.92 -2.87 -10.98
N SER A 15 -18.79 -2.27 -12.17
CA SER A 15 -17.48 -1.90 -12.70
C SER A 15 -16.80 -0.79 -11.89
N GLU A 16 -17.54 0.23 -11.42
CA GLU A 16 -16.99 1.31 -10.58
C GLU A 16 -16.51 0.82 -9.21
N ILE A 17 -17.29 -0.07 -8.57
CA ILE A 17 -16.94 -0.65 -7.27
C ILE A 17 -15.66 -1.48 -7.40
N VAL A 18 -15.54 -2.28 -8.46
CA VAL A 18 -14.34 -3.08 -8.75
C VAL A 18 -13.13 -2.18 -9.01
N LEU A 19 -13.30 -1.08 -9.75
CA LEU A 19 -12.23 -0.10 -9.98
C LEU A 19 -11.75 0.56 -8.68
N TYR A 20 -12.67 0.89 -7.77
CA TYR A 20 -12.34 1.38 -6.43
C TYR A 20 -11.59 0.33 -5.61
N PHE A 21 -12.05 -0.91 -5.62
CA PHE A 21 -11.41 -2.00 -4.91
C PHE A 21 -10.00 -2.27 -5.44
N ILE A 22 -9.79 -2.26 -6.76
CA ILE A 22 -8.47 -2.38 -7.39
C ILE A 22 -7.57 -1.21 -6.97
N LYS A 23 -8.10 0.02 -6.91
CA LYS A 23 -7.35 1.19 -6.46
C LYS A 23 -6.89 1.05 -5.02
N ILE A 24 -7.78 0.61 -4.12
CA ILE A 24 -7.45 0.36 -2.71
C ILE A 24 -6.42 -0.76 -2.58
N THR A 25 -6.66 -1.90 -3.25
CA THR A 25 -5.78 -3.07 -3.24
C THR A 25 -4.38 -2.72 -3.75
N ARG A 26 -4.27 -1.96 -4.85
CA ARG A 26 -2.98 -1.51 -5.39
C ARG A 26 -2.25 -0.59 -4.41
N THR A 27 -3.00 0.26 -3.73
CA THR A 27 -2.45 1.12 -2.70
C THR A 27 -1.89 0.26 -1.57
N LEU A 28 -2.72 -0.59 -0.96
CA LEU A 28 -2.30 -1.51 0.11
C LEU A 28 -1.09 -2.37 -0.30
N PHE A 29 -1.08 -2.94 -1.50
CA PHE A 29 0.05 -3.73 -2.01
C PHE A 29 1.35 -2.93 -2.02
N LEU A 30 1.31 -1.68 -2.51
CA LEU A 30 2.48 -0.82 -2.55
C LEU A 30 3.01 -0.52 -1.13
N GLY A 31 2.11 -0.27 -0.18
CA GLY A 31 2.47 -0.04 1.22
C GLY A 31 3.03 -1.29 1.89
N PHE A 32 2.45 -2.44 1.62
CA PHE A 32 2.90 -3.73 2.12
C PHE A 32 4.28 -4.09 1.56
N PHE A 33 4.49 -3.87 0.27
CA PHE A 33 5.77 -4.08 -0.38
C PHE A 33 6.84 -3.14 0.18
N TRP A 34 6.48 -1.89 0.44
CA TRP A 34 7.36 -0.91 1.06
C TRP A 34 7.75 -1.27 2.49
N MET A 35 6.79 -1.75 3.29
CA MET A 35 7.04 -2.26 4.64
C MET A 35 7.94 -3.49 4.62
N MET A 36 7.71 -4.41 3.68
CA MET A 36 8.55 -5.59 3.48
C MET A 36 10.00 -5.21 3.19
N ILE A 37 10.24 -4.23 2.29
CA ILE A 37 11.58 -3.71 2.01
C ILE A 37 12.23 -3.15 3.28
N ASN A 38 11.50 -2.36 4.08
CA ASN A 38 12.03 -1.82 5.33
C ASN A 38 12.47 -2.94 6.28
N VAL A 39 11.61 -3.94 6.51
CA VAL A 39 11.92 -5.10 7.37
C VAL A 39 13.14 -5.88 6.85
N PHE A 40 13.20 -6.11 5.53
CA PHE A 40 14.35 -6.77 4.90
C PHE A 40 15.64 -5.97 5.09
N LEU A 41 15.63 -4.65 4.89
CA LEU A 41 16.81 -3.82 5.17
C LEU A 41 17.21 -3.89 6.66
N GLY A 42 16.24 -3.87 7.57
CA GLY A 42 16.50 -3.95 9.02
C GLY A 42 17.17 -5.24 9.45
N LEU A 43 16.70 -6.36 8.90
CA LEU A 43 17.29 -7.68 9.12
C LEU A 43 18.64 -7.83 8.42
N PHE A 44 18.74 -7.40 7.15
CA PHE A 44 19.97 -7.53 6.35
C PHE A 44 21.14 -6.72 6.91
N LEU A 45 20.89 -5.50 7.40
CA LEU A 45 21.93 -4.69 8.03
C LEU A 45 22.22 -5.12 9.49
N GLY A 46 21.48 -6.09 10.03
CA GLY A 46 21.59 -6.56 11.42
C GLY A 46 21.03 -5.59 12.46
N PHE A 47 20.50 -4.43 12.04
CA PHE A 47 20.00 -3.36 12.92
C PHE A 47 18.73 -3.73 13.69
N ALA A 48 18.01 -4.76 13.25
CA ALA A 48 16.86 -5.31 13.94
C ALA A 48 17.23 -6.28 15.09
N VAL A 49 18.50 -6.64 15.26
CA VAL A 49 18.97 -7.59 16.28
C VAL A 49 19.64 -6.84 17.45
N PRO A 50 19.04 -6.82 18.66
CA PRO A 50 19.56 -6.09 19.82
C PRO A 50 20.93 -6.58 20.31
N ASP A 51 21.24 -7.87 20.18
CA ASP A 51 22.50 -8.45 20.66
C ASP A 51 23.74 -8.01 19.88
N GLN A 52 23.58 -7.56 18.63
CA GLN A 52 24.71 -7.24 17.73
C GLN A 52 24.74 -5.75 17.32
N SER A 53 23.75 -4.96 17.73
CA SER A 53 23.55 -3.60 17.22
C SER A 53 23.82 -2.53 18.27
N THR A 54 24.68 -1.58 17.89
CA THR A 54 24.91 -0.35 18.66
C THR A 54 23.58 0.44 18.80
N PRO A 55 23.22 0.97 19.98
CA PRO A 55 21.92 1.62 20.23
C PRO A 55 21.55 2.72 19.22
N GLY A 56 22.56 3.45 18.70
CA GLY A 56 22.34 4.49 17.69
C GLY A 56 21.84 3.98 16.34
N ARG A 57 22.21 2.77 15.92
CA ARG A 57 21.76 2.17 14.64
C ARG A 57 20.30 1.75 14.71
N MET A 58 19.84 1.26 15.86
CA MET A 58 18.43 0.95 16.12
C MET A 58 17.55 2.19 16.01
N ILE A 59 17.93 3.27 16.70
CA ILE A 59 17.14 4.52 16.70
C ILE A 59 17.04 5.07 15.26
N PHE A 60 18.14 5.08 14.51
CA PHE A 60 18.14 5.52 13.12
C PHE A 60 17.21 4.66 12.25
N PHE A 61 17.26 3.33 12.40
CA PHE A 61 16.44 2.41 11.63
C PHE A 61 14.94 2.57 11.95
N TYR A 62 14.56 2.59 13.23
CA TYR A 62 13.15 2.75 13.61
C TYR A 62 12.60 4.15 13.29
N ALA A 63 13.41 5.20 13.44
CA ALA A 63 13.02 6.55 13.01
C ALA A 63 12.80 6.60 11.50
N PHE A 64 13.70 6.01 10.71
CA PHE A 64 13.57 5.95 9.26
C PHE A 64 12.35 5.12 8.81
N ALA A 65 12.14 3.95 9.41
CA ALA A 65 10.96 3.12 9.13
C ALA A 65 9.64 3.85 9.46
N THR A 66 9.61 4.58 10.59
CA THR A 66 8.42 5.34 11.01
C THR A 66 8.18 6.55 10.09
N ILE A 67 9.22 7.28 9.72
CA ILE A 67 9.13 8.42 8.80
C ILE A 67 8.66 7.96 7.43
N THR A 68 9.21 6.87 6.90
CA THR A 68 8.82 6.36 5.58
C THR A 68 7.39 5.83 5.58
N LEU A 69 6.93 5.19 6.66
CA LEU A 69 5.53 4.80 6.84
C LEU A 69 4.59 6.01 6.90
N GLY A 70 4.95 7.03 7.69
CA GLY A 70 4.18 8.27 7.79
C GLY A 70 4.10 9.03 6.47
N ALA A 71 5.22 9.12 5.75
CA ALA A 71 5.28 9.74 4.42
C ALA A 71 4.44 8.97 3.39
N TYR A 72 4.46 7.64 3.44
CA TYR A 72 3.63 6.80 2.59
C TYR A 72 2.13 7.01 2.86
N LEU A 73 1.71 6.97 4.14
CA LEU A 73 0.33 7.25 4.53
C LEU A 73 -0.11 8.66 4.10
N TYR A 74 0.75 9.66 4.27
CA TYR A 74 0.48 11.02 3.82
C TYR A 74 0.34 11.12 2.29
N MET A 75 1.17 10.43 1.52
CA MET A 75 1.05 10.39 0.05
C MET A 75 -0.26 9.75 -0.39
N VAL A 76 -0.63 8.61 0.21
CA VAL A 76 -1.91 7.92 -0.05
C VAL A 76 -3.08 8.84 0.26
N TRP A 77 -3.07 9.46 1.44
CA TRP A 77 -4.10 10.38 1.87
C TRP A 77 -4.19 11.61 0.95
N LYS A 78 -3.05 12.19 0.56
CA LYS A 78 -2.98 13.33 -0.37
C LYS A 78 -3.55 12.97 -1.74
N TRP A 79 -3.23 11.79 -2.28
CA TRP A 79 -3.78 11.31 -3.56
C TRP A 79 -5.27 10.99 -3.49
N TRP A 80 -5.76 10.52 -2.34
CA TRP A 80 -7.19 10.34 -2.11
C TRP A 80 -7.92 11.70 -1.99
N ARG A 81 -7.34 12.67 -1.27
CA ARG A 81 -7.94 14.01 -1.13
C ARG A 81 -7.97 14.82 -2.42
N ARG A 82 -7.05 14.59 -3.36
CA ARG A 82 -7.03 15.28 -4.66
C ARG A 82 -7.98 14.67 -5.71
N LYS A 83 -8.73 13.62 -5.38
CA LYS A 83 -9.71 12.97 -6.28
C LYS A 83 -11.16 13.16 -5.82
N ILE A 84 -11.47 14.32 -5.24
CA ILE A 84 -12.84 14.85 -5.19
C ILE A 84 -12.83 16.13 -6.02
N ASP A 85 -12.74 15.92 -7.32
CA ASP A 85 -13.15 16.86 -8.37
C ASP A 85 -13.66 15.91 -9.46
N ILE A 86 -14.89 15.43 -9.23
CA ILE A 86 -15.73 14.74 -10.21
C ILE A 86 -16.67 15.81 -10.73
#